data_AF-A0A7C1M791-F1
#
_entry.id   AF-A0A7C1M791-F1
#
_cell.length_a   1.000
_cell.length_b   1.000
_cell.length_c   1.000
_cell.angle_alpha   90.00
_cell.angle_beta   90.00
_cell.angle_gamma   90.00
#
_symmetry.space_group_name_H-M   'P 1'
#
loop_
_entity.id
_entity.type
_entity.pdbx_description
1 polymer ?
#
loop_
_entity_poly.entity_id
_entity_poly.type
_entity_poly.pdbx_seq_one_letter_code
_entity_poly.pdbx_strand_id
1 'polypeptide(L)' 'MKLTIKFAGASLLALALTGCFEGSNNSQNDQSSMSVDFGTFVKGEINNPDLSRDPVAVNDVTFSFNDQDDPKAYDDLLR' A
#
# COMPACT_ATOMS: atom_id res chain seq x y z
N MET A 1 35.66 28.10 42.67
CA MET A 1 36.43 28.87 41.67
C MET A 1 35.98 28.45 40.28
N LYS A 2 35.58 29.41 39.44
CA LYS A 2 35.28 29.24 38.02
C LYS A 2 36.60 29.19 37.23
N LEU A 3 36.78 28.24 36.32
CA LEU A 3 37.70 28.41 35.19
C LEU A 3 37.34 27.50 33.99
N THR A 4 36.61 28.13 33.05
CA THR A 4 36.67 28.02 31.58
C THR A 4 37.46 26.86 30.95
N ILE A 5 36.74 25.97 30.26
CA ILE A 5 37.28 25.09 29.21
C ILE A 5 37.03 25.75 27.85
N LYS A 6 38.11 25.90 27.08
CA LYS A 6 38.11 26.46 25.74
C LYS A 6 37.55 25.44 24.74
N PHE A 7 36.55 25.87 23.98
CA PHE A 7 36.03 25.15 22.81
C PHE A 7 37.08 25.21 21.69
N ALA A 8 37.91 24.16 21.61
CA ALA A 8 38.79 23.92 20.46
C ALA A 8 38.06 22.96 19.52
N GLY A 9 37.99 23.37 18.25
CA GLY A 9 37.09 22.82 17.25
C GLY A 9 37.30 21.35 16.91
N ALA A 10 36.18 20.71 16.58
CA ALA A 10 36.12 19.44 15.88
C ALA A 10 34.96 19.50 14.89
N SER A 11 35.11 20.29 13.82
CA SER A 11 34.18 20.33 12.68
C SER A 11 34.82 19.67 11.48
N LEU A 12 34.91 18.34 11.47
CA LEU A 12 35.26 17.55 10.28
C LEU A 12 34.60 16.16 10.35
N LEU A 13 33.28 16.10 10.15
CA LEU A 13 32.54 14.87 9.84
C LEU A 13 31.36 15.17 8.90
N ALA A 14 31.58 16.01 7.89
CA ALA A 14 30.73 16.08 6.71
C ALA A 14 31.53 15.47 5.58
N LEU A 15 31.02 14.41 4.90
CA LEU A 15 31.32 13.98 3.52
C LEU A 15 31.08 12.46 3.26
N ALA A 16 30.61 11.67 4.22
CA ALA A 16 30.48 10.21 4.00
C ALA A 16 29.08 9.70 3.55
N LEU A 17 28.13 10.55 3.16
CA LEU A 17 26.78 10.11 2.77
C LEU A 17 26.40 10.37 1.30
N THR A 18 27.36 10.59 0.41
CA THR A 18 27.06 10.68 -1.03
C THR A 18 27.27 9.35 -1.72
N GLY A 19 26.17 8.73 -2.17
CA GLY A 19 26.19 7.96 -3.40
C GLY A 19 26.15 6.44 -3.26
N CYS A 20 24.96 5.91 -2.94
CA CYS A 20 24.47 4.67 -3.55
C CYS A 20 22.93 4.69 -3.51
N PHE A 21 22.32 5.53 -4.36
CA PHE A 21 20.93 5.33 -4.76
C PHE A 21 20.97 4.55 -6.07
N GLU A 22 20.95 3.23 -5.95
CA GLU A 22 20.77 2.30 -7.07
C GLU A 22 19.34 2.50 -7.60
N GLY A 23 19.20 3.27 -8.69
CA GLY A 23 17.92 3.53 -9.33
C GLY A 23 17.39 2.27 -10.01
N SER A 24 16.57 1.50 -9.30
CA SER A 24 15.74 0.47 -9.94
C SER A 24 14.67 1.15 -10.81
N ASN A 25 14.88 1.14 -12.11
CA ASN A 25 13.83 1.41 -13.10
C ASN A 25 12.80 0.28 -13.04
N ASN A 26 11.84 0.41 -12.13
CA ASN A 26 10.62 -0.37 -12.19
C ASN A 26 9.82 0.16 -13.38
N SER A 27 9.88 -0.52 -14.53
CA SER A 27 8.91 -0.32 -15.60
C SER A 27 7.55 -0.70 -15.03
N GLN A 28 6.86 0.30 -14.49
CA GLN A 28 5.43 0.23 -14.24
C GLN A 28 4.81 0.02 -15.60
N ASN A 29 4.54 -1.26 -15.89
CA ASN A 29 3.66 -1.67 -16.95
C ASN A 29 2.36 -0.88 -16.74
N ASP A 30 2.12 0.09 -17.62
CA ASP A 30 0.92 0.90 -17.75
C ASP A 30 -0.26 0.01 -18.17
N GLN A 31 -0.49 -1.06 -17.40
CA GLN A 31 -1.72 -1.79 -17.43
C GLN A 31 -2.73 -0.85 -16.81
N SER A 32 -3.44 -0.12 -17.67
CA SER A 32 -4.70 0.56 -17.38
C SER A 32 -5.52 -0.36 -16.48
N SER A 33 -5.36 -0.21 -15.17
CA SER A 33 -5.92 -1.13 -14.20
C SER A 33 -7.39 -0.76 -14.11
N MET A 34 -8.20 -1.44 -14.93
CA MET A 34 -9.64 -1.44 -14.75
C MET A 34 -9.86 -1.88 -13.30
N SER A 35 -10.24 -0.93 -12.46
CA SER A 35 -10.39 -1.18 -11.05
C SER A 35 -11.67 -1.98 -10.82
N VAL A 36 -11.58 -3.00 -9.98
CA VAL A 36 -12.72 -3.83 -9.60
C VAL A 36 -13.39 -3.20 -8.39
N ASP A 37 -14.70 -3.00 -8.47
CA ASP A 37 -15.48 -2.55 -7.32
C ASP A 37 -15.46 -3.60 -6.20
N PHE A 38 -14.94 -3.21 -5.04
CA PHE A 38 -14.74 -4.13 -3.92
C PHE A 38 -16.07 -4.68 -3.38
N GLY A 39 -17.09 -3.81 -3.25
CA GLY A 39 -18.41 -4.22 -2.77
C GLY A 39 -19.05 -5.28 -3.66
N THR A 40 -19.01 -5.05 -4.97
CA THR A 40 -19.49 -5.99 -6.00
C THR A 40 -18.71 -7.31 -5.96
N PHE A 41 -17.38 -7.25 -5.82
CA PHE A 41 -16.55 -8.44 -5.70
C PHE A 41 -16.94 -9.30 -4.49
N VAL A 42 -17.01 -8.71 -3.30
CA VAL A 42 -17.38 -9.43 -2.07
C VAL A 42 -18.78 -10.02 -2.17
N LYS A 43 -19.75 -9.26 -2.68
CA LYS A 43 -21.12 -9.74 -2.91
C LYS A 43 -21.15 -10.93 -3.87
N GLY A 44 -20.34 -10.90 -4.93
CA GLY A 44 -20.21 -12.00 -5.88
C GLY A 44 -19.63 -13.27 -5.24
N GLU A 45 -18.58 -13.12 -4.43
CA GLU A 45 -17.96 -14.25 -3.74
C GLU A 45 -18.91 -14.90 -2.72
N ILE A 46 -19.67 -14.12 -1.97
CA ILE A 46 -20.59 -14.63 -0.93
C ILE A 46 -21.84 -15.27 -1.55
N ASN A 47 -22.41 -14.68 -2.60
CA ASN A 47 -23.62 -15.21 -3.24
C ASN A 47 -23.37 -16.43 -4.13
N ASN A 48 -22.11 -16.82 -4.34
CA ASN A 48 -21.78 -17.96 -5.17
C ASN A 48 -21.96 -19.29 -4.39
N PRO A 49 -22.94 -20.15 -4.78
CA PRO A 49 -23.30 -21.35 -4.05
C PRO A 49 -22.36 -22.55 -4.30
N ASP A 50 -21.40 -22.42 -5.21
CA ASP A 50 -20.46 -23.50 -5.53
C ASP A 50 -19.36 -23.61 -4.46
N LEU A 51 -19.41 -24.70 -3.69
CA LEU A 51 -18.45 -25.04 -2.65
C LEU A 51 -17.17 -25.71 -3.18
N SER A 52 -17.13 -26.06 -4.46
CA SER A 52 -16.02 -26.78 -5.10
C SER A 52 -15.13 -25.88 -5.95
N ARG A 53 -15.40 -24.56 -5.99
CA ARG A 53 -14.65 -23.64 -6.82
C ARG A 53 -13.21 -23.42 -6.34
N ASP A 54 -12.35 -23.14 -7.31
CA ASP A 54 -11.00 -22.67 -7.02
C ASP A 54 -11.03 -21.28 -6.37
N PRO A 55 -10.12 -20.99 -5.42
CA PRO A 55 -9.98 -19.65 -4.86
C PRO A 55 -9.61 -18.62 -5.92
N VAL A 56 -10.24 -17.45 -5.86
CA VAL A 56 -9.89 -16.33 -6.74
C VAL A 56 -8.57 -15.69 -6.28
N ALA A 57 -7.61 -15.57 -7.20
CA ALA A 57 -6.34 -14.88 -6.94
C ALA A 57 -6.53 -13.36 -6.95
N VAL A 58 -6.20 -12.69 -5.84
CA VAL A 58 -6.45 -11.25 -5.65
C VAL A 58 -5.21 -10.37 -5.77
N ASN A 59 -4.01 -10.94 -5.87
CA ASN A 59 -2.75 -10.19 -5.82
C ASN A 59 -2.59 -9.21 -7.00
N ASP A 60 -3.17 -9.53 -8.15
CA ASP A 60 -3.10 -8.72 -9.37
C ASP A 60 -4.40 -7.89 -9.59
N VAL A 61 -5.28 -7.85 -8.59
CA VAL A 61 -6.56 -7.12 -8.66
C VAL A 61 -6.41 -5.76 -7.99
N THR A 62 -6.67 -4.69 -8.76
CA THR A 62 -6.76 -3.33 -8.21
C THR A 62 -8.20 -3.05 -7.80
N PHE A 63 -8.46 -2.94 -6.50
CA PHE A 63 -9.80 -2.66 -5.98
C PHE A 63 -10.08 -1.16 -5.85
N SER A 64 -11.31 -0.76 -6.21
CA SER A 64 -11.88 0.55 -5.90
C SER A 64 -12.85 0.40 -4.72
N PHE A 65 -12.69 1.25 -3.72
CA PHE A 65 -13.50 1.25 -2.50
C PHE A 65 -14.53 2.39 -2.56
N ASN A 66 -15.61 2.16 -3.30
CA ASN A 66 -16.63 3.17 -3.57
C ASN A 66 -17.66 3.32 -2.45
N ASP A 67 -17.77 2.31 -1.57
CA ASP A 67 -18.84 2.21 -0.58
C ASP A 67 -18.44 2.64 0.84
N GLN A 68 -17.29 3.32 1.01
CA GLN A 68 -16.74 3.63 2.33
C GLN A 68 -17.65 4.50 3.20
N ASP A 69 -18.46 5.35 2.56
CA ASP A 69 -19.38 6.27 3.24
C ASP A 69 -20.82 5.74 3.28
N ASP A 70 -21.09 4.53 2.73
CA ASP A 70 -22.39 3.89 2.80
C ASP A 70 -22.43 2.84 3.92
N PRO A 71 -23.02 3.14 5.08
CA PRO A 71 -23.10 2.20 6.19
C PRO A 71 -23.97 0.97 5.89
N LYS A 72 -24.75 0.99 4.79
CA LYS A 72 -25.65 -0.11 4.39
C LYS A 72 -25.13 -0.93 3.22
N ALA A 73 -23.93 -0.63 2.73
CA ALA A 73 -23.36 -1.26 1.53
C ALA A 73 -23.36 -2.79 1.59
N TYR A 74 -23.31 -3.37 2.79
CA TYR A 74 -23.18 -4.80 3.04
C TYR A 74 -24.35 -5.41 3.83
N ASP A 75 -25.43 -4.65 4.06
CA ASP A 75 -26.60 -5.12 4.83
C ASP A 75 -27.27 -6.36 4.21
N ASP A 76 -27.07 -6.59 2.92
CA ASP A 76 -27.64 -7.66 2.12
C ASP A 76 -26.74 -8.90 1.98
N LEU A 77 -25.53 -8.92 2.56
CA LEU A 77 -24.55 -9.99 2.34
C LEU A 77 -24.99 -11.39 2.81
N LEU A 78 -25.76 -11.49 3.89
CA LEU A 78 -26.03 -12.76 4.60
C LEU A 78 -27.53 -13.06 4.75
N ARG A 79 -28.34 -12.57 3.81
CA ARG A 79 -29.80 -12.67 3.91
C ARG A 79 -30.36 -14.06 3.55
#